data_AF-A0A133UNT5-F1
#
_entry.id   AF-A0A133UNT5-F1
#
_cell.length_a   1.000
_cell.length_b   1.000
_cell.length_c   1.000
_cell.angle_alpha   90.00
_cell.angle_beta   90.00
_cell.angle_gamma   90.00
#
_symmetry.space_group_name_H-M   'P 1'
#
loop_
_entity.id
_entity.type
_entity.pdbx_description
1 polymer ?
#
loop_
_entity_poly.entity_id
_entity_poly.type
_entity_poly.pdbx_seq_one_letter_code
_entity_poly.pdbx_strand_id
1 'polypeptide(L)'
;DETIGLNGNTKSIFTGTSAGLITGIIPGVGAAQGTVLTQAVTNSDGARNFLVGISGVNTAKALLSFIALYAIGRPRSGAAVAVDKITDVGLRELIFLVGIALFVGGIAAMIHLKIGKVAAQNIERLPYKWMCLGVMGGIVAFSLYYSGLWGIPILFTSTFIGLLPPSLGVKRTHCMGVLMLPVILYFMGLEGPVLEMLGL
;
A
#
# COMPACT_ATOMS: atom_id res chain seq x y z
N ASP A 1 22.10 15.54 13.19
CA ASP A 1 20.89 15.68 14.00
C ASP A 1 20.13 16.94 13.60
N GLU A 2 19.24 16.83 12.62
CA GLU A 2 18.26 17.87 12.34
C GLU A 2 16.95 17.41 12.97
N THR A 3 16.52 18.16 13.98
CA THR A 3 15.39 17.85 14.83
C THR A 3 14.13 17.59 14.00
N ILE A 4 13.24 16.75 14.54
CA ILE A 4 11.91 16.50 13.99
C ILE A 4 11.11 17.80 14.12
N GLY A 5 11.33 18.73 13.20
CA GLY A 5 10.57 19.98 13.13
C GLY A 5 9.14 19.66 12.72
N LEU A 6 8.26 19.49 13.72
CA LEU A 6 6.82 19.25 13.54
C LEU A 6 6.20 20.22 12.52
N ASN A 7 6.63 21.48 12.52
CA ASN A 7 6.06 22.54 11.68
C ASN A 7 6.24 22.33 10.17
N GLY A 8 7.31 21.68 9.70
CA GLY A 8 7.51 21.40 8.28
C GLY A 8 6.73 20.18 7.77
N ASN A 9 6.46 19.22 8.66
CA ASN A 9 5.87 17.93 8.29
C ASN A 9 4.34 17.87 8.49
N THR A 10 3.74 18.78 9.26
CA THR A 10 2.28 18.79 9.52
C THR A 10 1.47 18.82 8.23
N LYS A 11 1.90 19.62 7.23
CA LYS A 11 1.19 19.73 5.95
C LYS A 11 1.20 18.38 5.21
N SER A 12 2.35 17.70 5.16
CA SER A 12 2.50 16.36 4.56
C SER A 12 1.73 15.28 5.33
N ILE A 13 1.63 15.38 6.66
CA ILE A 13 0.86 14.43 7.48
C ILE A 13 -0.63 14.58 7.19
N PHE A 14 -1.15 15.81 7.20
CA PHE A 14 -2.57 16.07 6.99
C PHE A 14 -2.98 15.69 5.57
N THR A 15 -2.25 16.20 4.56
CA THR A 15 -2.51 15.88 3.16
C THR A 15 -2.27 14.41 2.84
N GLY A 16 -1.32 13.74 3.50
CA GLY A 16 -1.10 12.30 3.39
C GLY A 16 -2.26 11.49 3.95
N THR A 17 -2.78 11.88 5.12
CA THR A 17 -3.94 11.22 5.74
C THR A 17 -5.19 11.40 4.88
N SER A 18 -5.46 12.63 4.40
CA SER A 18 -6.59 12.92 3.50
C SER A 18 -6.46 12.17 2.18
N ALA A 19 -5.27 12.17 1.57
CA ALA A 19 -5.03 11.38 0.36
C ALA A 19 -5.22 9.88 0.63
N GLY A 20 -4.84 9.36 1.80
CA GLY A 20 -5.09 7.97 2.18
C GLY A 20 -6.56 7.62 2.28
N LEU A 21 -7.38 8.51 2.84
CA LEU A 21 -8.84 8.34 2.88
C LEU A 21 -9.45 8.34 1.48
N ILE A 22 -9.06 9.28 0.61
CA ILE A 22 -9.56 9.37 -0.76
C ILE A 22 -9.12 8.14 -1.58
N THR A 23 -7.81 7.87 -1.59
CA THR A 23 -7.23 6.77 -2.38
C THR A 23 -7.56 5.40 -1.85
N GLY A 24 -8.04 5.29 -0.60
CA GLY A 24 -8.48 4.02 -0.06
C GLY A 24 -9.93 3.68 -0.42
N ILE A 25 -10.72 4.63 -0.93
CA ILE A 25 -12.06 4.37 -1.50
C ILE A 25 -11.93 3.95 -2.97
N ILE A 26 -11.07 4.64 -3.74
CA ILE A 26 -10.94 4.47 -5.19
C ILE A 26 -10.20 3.15 -5.52
N PRO A 27 -10.81 2.23 -6.29
CA PRO A 27 -10.14 1.01 -6.73
C PRO A 27 -8.95 1.34 -7.65
N GLY A 28 -7.87 0.58 -7.54
CA GLY A 28 -6.66 0.78 -8.36
C GLY A 28 -5.70 1.88 -7.88
N VAL A 29 -6.07 2.68 -6.86
CA VAL A 29 -5.18 3.71 -6.29
C VAL A 29 -4.41 3.17 -5.08
N GLY A 30 -3.13 2.90 -5.27
CA GLY A 30 -2.22 2.44 -4.22
C GLY A 30 -1.73 3.55 -3.27
N ALA A 31 -0.92 3.18 -2.28
CA ALA A 31 -0.38 4.14 -1.32
C ALA A 31 0.60 5.13 -1.98
N ALA A 32 1.44 4.65 -2.90
CA ALA A 32 2.39 5.48 -3.64
C ALA A 32 1.71 6.59 -4.46
N GLN A 33 0.58 6.29 -5.09
CA GLN A 33 -0.22 7.24 -5.87
C GLN A 33 -0.80 8.33 -4.96
N GLY A 34 -1.35 7.95 -3.81
CA GLY A 34 -1.82 8.90 -2.80
C GLY A 34 -0.70 9.80 -2.29
N THR A 35 0.49 9.25 -2.06
CA THR A 35 1.66 10.05 -1.65
C THR A 35 2.16 10.98 -2.74
N VAL A 36 2.16 10.55 -4.01
CA VAL A 36 2.51 11.43 -5.14
C VAL A 36 1.51 12.59 -5.24
N LEU A 37 0.22 12.32 -5.04
CA LEU A 37 -0.81 13.37 -4.97
C LEU A 37 -0.55 14.33 -3.80
N THR A 38 -0.26 13.79 -2.61
CA THR A 38 0.14 14.59 -1.45
C THR A 38 1.33 15.50 -1.75
N GLN A 39 2.37 14.99 -2.40
CA GLN A 39 3.56 15.79 -2.77
C GLN A 39 3.21 16.89 -3.76
N ALA A 40 2.41 16.58 -4.79
CA ALA A 40 1.95 17.54 -5.77
C ALA A 40 1.14 18.68 -5.14
N VAL A 41 0.24 18.36 -4.21
CA VAL A 41 -0.59 19.35 -3.49
C VAL A 41 0.23 20.16 -2.48
N THR A 42 1.20 19.52 -1.83
CA THR A 42 2.00 20.17 -0.78
C THR A 42 3.17 20.97 -1.36
N ASN A 43 3.50 20.76 -2.64
CA ASN A 43 4.69 21.27 -3.34
C ASN A 43 5.97 20.90 -2.57
N SER A 44 6.00 19.65 -2.11
CA SER A 44 7.01 19.13 -1.19
C SER A 44 7.82 18.05 -1.87
N ASP A 45 8.97 18.44 -2.37
CA ASP A 45 9.94 17.52 -2.93
C ASP A 45 10.81 16.87 -1.84
N GLY A 46 11.34 15.70 -2.15
CA GLY A 46 12.30 14.99 -1.31
C GLY A 46 11.79 13.68 -0.69
N ALA A 47 12.72 12.75 -0.51
CA ALA A 47 12.46 11.42 0.03
C ALA A 47 11.84 11.45 1.45
N ARG A 48 12.22 12.43 2.28
CA ARG A 48 11.67 12.59 3.63
C ARG A 48 10.16 12.88 3.61
N ASN A 49 9.72 13.84 2.80
CA ASN A 49 8.31 14.20 2.65
C ASN A 49 7.51 13.05 2.02
N PHE A 50 8.11 12.31 1.08
CA PHE A 50 7.52 11.08 0.55
C PHE A 50 7.29 10.05 1.66
N LEU A 51 8.32 9.77 2.48
CA LEU A 51 8.24 8.79 3.57
C LEU A 51 7.21 9.18 4.65
N VAL A 52 7.10 10.47 4.98
CA VAL A 52 6.07 10.96 5.90
C VAL A 52 4.67 10.82 5.28
N GLY A 53 4.50 11.25 4.03
CA GLY A 53 3.22 11.18 3.33
C GLY A 53 2.73 9.75 3.14
N ILE A 54 3.60 8.81 2.73
CA ILE A 54 3.23 7.40 2.54
C ILE A 54 2.87 6.72 3.86
N SER A 55 3.52 7.11 4.96
CA SER A 55 3.18 6.61 6.30
C SER A 55 1.78 7.07 6.72
N GLY A 56 1.43 8.33 6.47
CA GLY A 56 0.08 8.86 6.69
C GLY A 56 -0.97 8.16 5.82
N VAL A 57 -0.70 8.03 4.52
CA VAL A 57 -1.56 7.31 3.58
C VAL A 57 -1.80 5.87 4.02
N ASN A 58 -0.75 5.14 4.41
CA ASN A 58 -0.85 3.74 4.79
C ASN A 58 -1.62 3.55 6.12
N THR A 59 -1.41 4.45 7.09
CA THR A 59 -2.15 4.45 8.36
C THR A 59 -3.64 4.70 8.12
N ALA A 60 -3.96 5.71 7.31
CA ALA A 60 -5.33 6.01 6.93
C ALA A 60 -6.00 4.81 6.21
N LYS A 61 -5.28 4.16 5.28
CA LYS A 61 -5.78 2.96 4.59
C LYS A 61 -6.00 1.77 5.51
N ALA A 62 -5.15 1.58 6.52
CA ALA A 62 -5.34 0.52 7.50
C ALA A 62 -6.66 0.69 8.28
N LEU A 63 -6.95 1.91 8.74
CA LEU A 63 -8.23 2.22 9.41
C LEU A 63 -9.41 2.09 8.44
N LEU A 64 -9.27 2.65 7.23
CA LEU A 64 -10.31 2.58 6.21
C LEU A 64 -10.59 1.14 5.77
N SER A 65 -9.63 0.21 5.87
CA SER A 65 -9.88 -1.19 5.56
C SER A 65 -10.94 -1.83 6.46
N PHE A 66 -11.05 -1.42 7.73
CA PHE A 66 -12.11 -1.90 8.63
C PHE A 66 -13.44 -1.21 8.34
N ILE A 67 -13.41 0.09 8.02
CA ILE A 67 -14.61 0.83 7.58
C ILE A 67 -15.16 0.23 6.28
N ALA A 68 -14.29 -0.09 5.32
CA ALA A 68 -14.67 -0.73 4.06
C ALA A 68 -15.20 -2.16 4.28
N LEU A 69 -14.65 -2.89 5.25
CA LEU A 69 -15.19 -4.19 5.64
C LEU A 69 -16.64 -4.06 6.14
N TYR A 70 -16.92 -3.11 7.04
CA TYR A 70 -18.27 -2.81 7.52
C TYR A 70 -19.21 -2.32 6.41
N ALA A 71 -18.79 -1.34 5.60
CA ALA A 71 -19.68 -0.66 4.67
C ALA A 71 -19.89 -1.39 3.34
N ILE A 72 -18.87 -2.13 2.86
CA ILE A 72 -18.87 -2.77 1.53
C ILE A 72 -18.92 -4.30 1.67
N GLY A 73 -18.65 -4.86 2.86
CA GLY A 73 -18.58 -6.31 3.06
C GLY A 73 -17.42 -6.97 2.31
N ARG A 74 -16.41 -6.18 1.90
CA ARG A 74 -15.27 -6.66 1.10
C ARG A 74 -13.96 -6.28 1.80
N PRO A 75 -13.22 -7.25 2.35
CA PRO A 75 -11.96 -6.97 3.04
C PRO A 75 -10.89 -6.47 2.05
N ARG A 76 -10.17 -5.41 2.43
CA ARG A 76 -9.13 -4.76 1.62
C ARG A 76 -7.70 -4.93 2.19
N SER A 77 -7.55 -5.67 3.28
CA SER A 77 -6.29 -5.95 3.97
C SER A 77 -6.34 -7.35 4.57
N GLY A 78 -5.19 -8.01 4.72
CA GLY A 78 -5.11 -9.33 5.36
C GLY A 78 -5.69 -9.35 6.77
N ALA A 79 -5.51 -8.26 7.54
CA ALA A 79 -6.12 -8.12 8.87
C ALA A 79 -7.67 -8.07 8.78
N ALA A 80 -8.22 -7.35 7.80
CA ALA A 80 -9.65 -7.30 7.56
C ALA A 80 -10.19 -8.65 7.08
N VAL A 81 -9.45 -9.39 6.24
CA VAL A 81 -9.81 -10.76 5.84
C VAL A 81 -9.88 -11.70 7.04
N ALA A 82 -8.96 -11.57 8.00
CA ALA A 82 -8.99 -12.38 9.21
C ALA A 82 -10.22 -12.07 10.06
N VAL A 83 -10.58 -10.80 10.24
CA VAL A 83 -11.77 -10.38 10.99
C VAL A 83 -13.06 -10.86 10.31
N ASP A 84 -13.17 -10.67 8.99
CA ASP A 84 -14.31 -11.11 8.15
C ASP A 84 -14.62 -12.61 8.31
N LYS A 85 -13.59 -13.44 8.52
CA LYS A 85 -13.76 -14.89 8.75
C LYS A 85 -14.21 -15.26 10.16
N ILE A 86 -14.02 -14.37 11.14
CA ILE A 86 -14.26 -14.66 12.56
C ILE A 86 -15.62 -14.13 13.01
N THR A 87 -16.01 -12.95 12.53
CA THR A 87 -17.24 -12.28 12.96
C THR A 87 -17.82 -11.43 11.85
N ASP A 88 -19.14 -11.29 11.85
CA ASP A 88 -19.79 -10.22 11.11
C ASP A 88 -19.52 -8.88 11.80
N VAL A 89 -19.29 -7.84 11.01
CA VAL A 89 -18.86 -6.54 11.52
C VAL A 89 -20.08 -5.62 11.58
N GLY A 90 -20.60 -5.39 12.79
CA GLY A 90 -21.58 -4.35 13.06
C GLY A 90 -20.93 -3.00 13.41
N LEU A 91 -21.77 -2.01 13.71
CA LEU A 91 -21.33 -0.66 14.13
C LEU A 91 -20.52 -0.70 15.43
N ARG A 92 -20.90 -1.56 16.38
CA ARG A 92 -20.21 -1.70 17.68
C ARG A 92 -18.83 -2.31 17.49
N GLU A 93 -18.75 -3.36 16.68
CA GLU A 93 -17.54 -4.09 16.35
C GLU A 93 -16.58 -3.19 15.57
N LEU A 94 -17.09 -2.40 14.62
CA LEU A 94 -16.28 -1.42 13.90
C LEU A 94 -15.63 -0.39 14.84
N ILE A 95 -16.41 0.22 15.74
CA ILE A 95 -15.87 1.21 16.69
C ILE A 95 -14.81 0.56 17.59
N PHE A 96 -15.06 -0.68 18.02
CA PHE A 96 -14.12 -1.45 18.84
C PHE A 96 -12.82 -1.75 18.06
N LEU A 97 -12.92 -2.22 16.81
CA LEU A 97 -11.77 -2.52 15.95
C LEU A 97 -10.94 -1.28 15.65
N VAL A 98 -11.58 -0.15 15.33
CA VAL A 98 -10.90 1.13 15.11
C VAL A 98 -10.23 1.62 16.40
N GLY A 99 -10.89 1.47 17.55
CA GLY A 99 -10.30 1.80 18.85
C GLY A 99 -9.05 0.98 19.16
N ILE A 100 -9.10 -0.34 18.95
CA ILE A 100 -7.93 -1.23 19.10
C ILE A 100 -6.85 -0.86 18.10
N ALA A 101 -7.19 -0.65 16.83
CA ALA A 101 -6.22 -0.30 15.80
C ALA A 101 -5.48 1.00 16.14
N LEU A 102 -6.18 1.99 16.71
CA LEU A 102 -5.56 3.26 17.12
C LEU A 102 -4.70 3.08 18.38
N PHE A 103 -5.18 2.31 19.37
CA PHE A 103 -4.44 2.03 20.60
C PHE A 103 -3.15 1.24 20.33
N VAL A 104 -3.27 0.11 19.64
CA VAL A 104 -2.14 -0.74 19.25
C VAL A 104 -1.24 0.00 18.25
N GLY A 105 -1.82 0.78 17.33
CA GLY A 105 -1.08 1.62 16.39
C GLY A 105 -0.19 2.65 17.10
N GLY A 106 -0.68 3.28 18.18
CA GLY A 106 0.11 4.19 19.00
C GLY A 106 1.29 3.50 19.69
N ILE A 107 1.06 2.33 20.28
CA ILE A 107 2.14 1.52 20.89
C ILE A 107 3.14 1.07 19.82
N ALA A 108 2.65 0.61 18.67
CA ALA A 108 3.46 0.18 17.54
C ALA A 108 4.32 1.32 17.01
N ALA A 109 3.82 2.55 16.93
CA ALA A 109 4.59 3.72 16.53
C ALA A 109 5.79 3.98 17.47
N MET A 110 5.57 3.88 18.80
CA MET A 110 6.64 4.04 19.79
C MET A 110 7.72 2.96 19.66
N ILE A 111 7.31 1.71 19.45
CA ILE A 111 8.24 0.59 19.23
C ILE A 111 8.97 0.75 17.89
N HIS A 112 8.26 1.17 16.84
CA HIS A 112 8.79 1.35 15.50
C HIS A 112 9.91 2.39 15.47
N LEU A 113 9.81 3.48 16.24
CA LEU A 113 10.90 4.46 16.35
C LEU A 113 12.20 3.86 16.93
N LYS A 114 12.08 2.98 17.94
CA LYS A 114 13.24 2.28 18.52
C LYS A 114 13.85 1.29 17.53
N ILE A 115 13.02 0.44 16.93
CA ILE A 115 13.46 -0.57 15.96
C ILE A 115 14.04 0.11 14.72
N GLY A 116 13.42 1.17 14.22
CA GLY A 116 13.89 1.92 13.06
C GLY A 116 15.28 2.51 13.26
N LYS A 117 15.60 3.01 14.46
CA LYS A 117 16.94 3.51 14.79
C LYS A 117 17.98 2.38 14.78
N VAL A 118 17.66 1.24 15.39
CA VAL A 118 18.53 0.06 15.40
C VAL A 118 18.74 -0.47 13.98
N ALA A 119 17.67 -0.56 13.19
CA ALA A 119 17.72 -1.00 11.81
C ALA A 119 18.58 -0.07 10.94
N ALA A 120 18.41 1.26 11.08
CA ALA A 120 19.18 2.24 10.34
C ALA A 120 20.68 2.19 10.67
N GLN A 121 21.05 1.91 11.93
CA GLN A 121 22.46 1.77 12.33
C GLN A 121 23.08 0.45 11.85
N ASN A 122 22.28 -0.62 11.75
CA ASN A 122 22.77 -1.94 11.37
C ASN A 122 22.64 -2.23 9.86
N ILE A 123 22.07 -1.31 9.08
CA ILE A 123 21.80 -1.53 7.65
C ILE A 123 23.08 -1.69 6.83
N GLU A 124 24.17 -1.01 7.22
CA GLU A 124 25.47 -1.12 6.56
C GLU A 124 26.13 -2.49 6.76
N ARG A 125 25.76 -3.22 7.81
CA ARG A 125 26.31 -4.55 8.12
C ARG A 125 25.58 -5.68 7.41
N LEU A 126 24.42 -5.42 6.81
CA LEU A 126 23.61 -6.45 6.18
C LEU A 126 24.04 -6.63 4.72
N PRO A 127 24.47 -7.83 4.30
CA PRO A 127 24.81 -8.04 2.90
C PRO A 127 23.54 -8.01 2.04
N TYR A 128 23.34 -6.89 1.33
CA TYR A 128 22.14 -6.60 0.53
C TYR A 128 21.78 -7.74 -0.43
N LYS A 129 22.79 -8.38 -1.03
CA LYS A 129 22.60 -9.53 -1.94
C LYS A 129 21.88 -10.70 -1.28
N TRP A 130 22.28 -11.10 -0.08
CA TRP A 130 21.65 -12.23 0.62
C TRP A 130 20.24 -11.90 1.07
N MET A 131 19.98 -10.64 1.47
CA MET A 131 18.64 -10.18 1.78
C MET A 131 17.72 -10.25 0.56
N CYS A 132 18.17 -9.74 -0.59
CA CYS A 132 17.42 -9.82 -1.85
C CYS A 132 17.19 -11.28 -2.27
N LEU A 133 18.19 -12.15 -2.14
CA LEU A 133 18.05 -13.57 -2.47
C LEU A 133 17.06 -14.27 -1.55
N GLY A 134 17.07 -13.96 -0.25
CA GLY A 134 16.09 -14.47 0.71
C GLY A 134 14.67 -14.05 0.37
N VAL A 135 14.47 -12.77 0.02
CA VAL A 135 13.14 -12.26 -0.41
C VAL A 135 12.69 -12.95 -1.70
N MET A 136 13.56 -13.05 -2.72
CA MET A 136 13.24 -13.74 -3.98
C MET A 136 12.88 -15.21 -3.74
N GLY A 137 13.68 -15.93 -2.94
CA GLY A 137 13.40 -17.32 -2.58
C GLY A 137 12.06 -17.47 -1.85
N GLY A 138 11.77 -16.55 -0.92
CA GLY A 138 10.49 -16.52 -0.21
C GLY A 138 9.29 -16.29 -1.14
N ILE A 139 9.41 -15.37 -2.10
CA ILE A 139 8.35 -15.13 -3.10
C ILE A 139 8.13 -16.36 -3.98
N VAL A 140 9.20 -17.01 -4.45
CA VAL A 140 9.11 -18.25 -5.24
C VAL A 140 8.43 -19.35 -4.42
N ALA A 141 8.84 -19.54 -3.17
CA ALA A 141 8.26 -20.55 -2.28
C ALA A 141 6.76 -20.30 -2.02
N PHE A 142 6.37 -19.06 -1.73
CA PHE A 142 4.95 -18.71 -1.55
C PHE A 142 4.15 -18.87 -2.85
N SER A 143 4.71 -18.49 -4.00
CA SER A 143 4.06 -18.67 -5.30
C SER A 143 3.79 -20.16 -5.59
N LEU A 144 4.78 -21.02 -5.33
CA LEU A 144 4.64 -22.47 -5.49
C LEU A 144 3.64 -23.07 -4.50
N TYR A 145 3.62 -22.58 -3.25
CA TYR A 145 2.70 -23.08 -2.24
C TYR A 145 1.24 -22.76 -2.57
N TYR A 146 0.95 -21.52 -3.03
CA TYR A 146 -0.42 -21.09 -3.31
C TYR A 146 -0.92 -21.45 -4.72
N SER A 147 -0.08 -21.30 -5.75
CA SER A 147 -0.47 -21.49 -7.16
C SER A 147 0.05 -22.79 -7.77
N GLY A 148 0.83 -23.57 -7.03
CA GLY A 148 1.47 -24.78 -7.55
C GLY A 148 2.49 -24.47 -8.65
N LEU A 149 2.73 -25.45 -9.52
CA LEU A 149 3.72 -25.35 -10.60
C LEU A 149 3.34 -24.29 -11.67
N TRP A 150 2.05 -24.00 -11.81
CA TRP A 150 1.53 -22.95 -12.70
C TRP A 150 1.89 -21.53 -12.23
N GLY A 151 2.28 -21.34 -10.97
CA GLY A 151 2.75 -20.07 -10.45
C GLY A 151 4.10 -19.62 -11.03
N ILE A 152 4.93 -20.54 -11.52
CA ILE A 152 6.27 -20.21 -12.06
C ILE A 152 6.19 -19.32 -13.31
N PRO A 153 5.46 -19.69 -14.39
CA PRO A 153 5.38 -18.83 -15.58
C PRO A 153 4.72 -17.47 -15.27
N ILE A 154 3.77 -17.42 -14.33
CA ILE A 154 3.12 -16.18 -13.89
C ILE A 154 4.12 -15.30 -13.14
N LEU A 155 4.92 -15.86 -12.23
CA LEU A 155 5.95 -15.13 -11.52
C LEU A 155 7.02 -14.59 -12.48
N PHE A 156 7.40 -15.39 -13.48
CA PHE A 156 8.38 -14.99 -14.48
C PHE A 156 7.87 -13.79 -15.30
N THR A 157 6.68 -13.91 -15.89
CA THR A 157 6.04 -12.82 -16.66
C THR A 157 5.80 -11.57 -15.82
N SER A 158 5.30 -11.70 -14.59
CA SER A 158 5.16 -10.58 -13.66
C SER A 158 6.49 -9.91 -13.33
N THR A 159 7.60 -10.66 -13.29
CA THR A 159 8.93 -10.10 -13.03
C THR A 159 9.39 -9.22 -14.18
N PHE A 160 9.21 -9.65 -15.44
CA PHE A 160 9.51 -8.80 -16.60
C PHE A 160 8.66 -7.54 -16.62
N ILE A 161 7.36 -7.65 -16.34
CA ILE A 161 6.45 -6.50 -16.27
C ILE A 161 6.90 -5.53 -15.16
N GLY A 162 7.32 -6.04 -14.01
CA GLY A 162 7.82 -5.24 -12.90
C GLY A 162 9.17 -4.57 -13.15
N LEU A 163 9.99 -5.10 -14.08
CA LEU A 163 11.28 -4.54 -14.48
C LEU A 163 11.17 -3.49 -15.60
N LEU A 164 10.03 -3.39 -16.29
CA LEU A 164 9.81 -2.38 -17.34
C LEU A 164 9.97 -0.93 -16.85
N PRO A 165 9.37 -0.48 -15.72
CA PRO A 165 9.48 0.93 -15.32
C PRO A 165 10.91 1.38 -15.03
N PRO A 166 11.73 0.61 -14.26
CA PRO A 166 13.14 0.92 -14.09
C PRO A 166 13.93 1.00 -15.40
N SER A 167 13.68 0.10 -16.36
CA SER A 167 14.38 0.09 -17.65
C SER A 167 14.02 1.27 -18.55
N LEU A 168 12.79 1.80 -18.44
CA LEU A 168 12.31 2.95 -19.20
C LEU A 168 12.55 4.29 -18.47
N GLY A 169 13.11 4.28 -17.26
CA GLY A 169 13.33 5.49 -16.46
C GLY A 169 12.03 6.12 -15.91
N VAL A 170 10.92 5.38 -15.90
CA VAL A 170 9.62 5.86 -15.39
C VAL A 170 9.35 5.33 -13.99
N LYS A 171 8.48 6.03 -13.23
CA LYS A 171 8.14 5.63 -11.86
C LYS A 171 7.38 4.29 -11.87
N ARG A 172 7.73 3.37 -10.96
CA ARG A 172 7.01 2.08 -10.78
C ARG A 172 5.51 2.22 -10.54
N THR A 173 5.07 3.37 -10.04
CA THR A 173 3.67 3.77 -9.88
C THR A 173 2.84 3.58 -11.15
N HIS A 174 3.44 3.70 -12.35
CA HIS A 174 2.76 3.52 -13.63
C HIS A 174 2.28 2.09 -13.89
N CYS A 175 2.89 1.06 -13.27
CA CYS A 175 2.41 -0.32 -13.39
C CYS A 175 0.97 -0.49 -12.89
N MET A 176 0.54 0.32 -11.91
CA MET A 176 -0.85 0.28 -11.41
C MET A 176 -1.86 0.86 -12.42
N GLY A 177 -1.39 1.51 -13.50
CA GLY A 177 -2.25 2.02 -14.57
C GLY A 177 -3.09 0.92 -15.22
N VAL A 178 -2.58 -0.31 -15.29
CA VAL A 178 -3.32 -1.47 -15.81
C VAL A 178 -4.59 -1.78 -15.01
N LEU A 179 -4.64 -1.41 -13.72
CA LEU A 179 -5.83 -1.55 -12.88
C LEU A 179 -6.70 -0.30 -12.91
N MET A 180 -6.09 0.89 -12.96
CA MET A 180 -6.86 2.14 -13.00
C MET A 180 -7.66 2.31 -14.28
N LEU A 181 -7.05 2.00 -15.44
CA LEU A 181 -7.68 2.16 -16.74
C LEU A 181 -9.02 1.40 -16.85
N PRO A 182 -9.11 0.09 -16.55
CA PRO A 182 -10.39 -0.63 -16.60
C PRO A 182 -11.39 -0.12 -15.56
N VAL A 183 -10.94 0.29 -14.37
CA VAL A 183 -11.83 0.83 -13.33
C VAL A 183 -12.47 2.15 -13.78
N ILE A 184 -11.68 3.07 -14.35
CA ILE A 184 -12.18 4.34 -14.88
C ILE A 184 -13.20 4.08 -16.00
N LEU A 185 -12.87 3.18 -16.93
CA LEU A 185 -13.74 2.84 -18.05
C LEU A 185 -15.05 2.18 -17.61
N TYR A 186 -14.99 1.30 -16.61
CA TYR A 186 -16.17 0.69 -15.99
C TYR A 186 -17.10 1.75 -15.38
N PHE A 187 -16.57 2.69 -14.60
CA PHE A 187 -17.39 3.77 -14.02
C PHE A 187 -17.90 4.78 -15.06
N MET A 188 -17.27 4.88 -16.23
CA MET A 188 -17.76 5.67 -17.36
C MET A 188 -18.86 4.97 -18.17
N GLY A 189 -19.20 3.71 -17.86
CA GLY A 189 -20.22 2.94 -18.59
C GLY A 189 -19.75 2.42 -19.96
N LEU A 190 -18.44 2.39 -20.21
CA LEU A 190 -17.82 1.89 -21.45
C LEU A 190 -17.40 0.41 -21.35
N GLU A 191 -18.12 -0.37 -20.54
CA GLU A 191 -17.79 -1.77 -20.24
C GLU A 191 -17.76 -2.66 -21.50
N GLY A 192 -18.72 -2.48 -22.42
CA GLY A 192 -18.84 -3.26 -23.66
C GLY A 192 -17.60 -3.18 -24.58
N PRO A 193 -17.25 -2.00 -25.12
CA PRO A 193 -16.14 -1.89 -26.07
C PRO A 193 -14.77 -2.20 -25.45
N VAL A 194 -14.64 -2.11 -24.12
CA VAL A 194 -13.38 -2.33 -23.41
C VAL A 194 -13.16 -3.80 -23.10
N LEU A 195 -14.21 -4.54 -22.73
CA LEU A 195 -14.15 -6.00 -22.59
C LEU A 195 -13.82 -6.65 -23.95
N GLU A 196 -14.50 -6.20 -25.02
CA GLU A 196 -14.26 -6.66 -26.38
C GLU A 196 -12.83 -6.34 -26.88
N MET A 197 -12.28 -5.17 -26.52
CA MET A 197 -10.90 -4.77 -26.86
C MET A 197 -9.83 -5.48 -26.00
N LEU A 198 -10.16 -5.87 -24.76
CA LEU A 198 -9.29 -6.64 -23.86
C LEU A 198 -9.38 -8.15 -24.08
N GLY A 199 -10.29 -8.62 -24.95
CA GLY A 199 -10.50 -10.04 -25.25
C GLY A 199 -11.11 -10.83 -24.09
N LEU A 200 -11.88 -10.17 -23.24
CA LEU A 200 -12.63 -10.72 -22.09
C LEU A 200 -14.13 -10.70 -22.38
#